data_AF-A0A8J3MNX4-F1
#
_entry.id   AF-A0A8J3MNX4-F1
#
_cell.length_a   1.000
_cell.length_b   1.000
_cell.length_c   1.000
_cell.angle_alpha   90.00
_cell.angle_beta   90.00
_cell.angle_gamma   90.00
#
_symmetry.space_group_name_H-M   'P 1'
#
loop_
_entity.id
_entity.type
_entity.pdbx_description
1 polymer ?
#
loop_
_entity_poly.entity_id
_entity_poly.type
_entity_poly.pdbx_seq_one_letter_code
_entity_poly.pdbx_strand_id
1 'polypeptide(L)'
;MDNAEKVLLASVKEDDPHKESKRLEIKKWYSVYWPLMESWGERKALFFQNVFSNKICWEVENASNQVTLNRYTIGKRLLILKAEDGQKNLLNLFDRYRIACWCCFEEEIKAIFEEFKSTLGNKPVESLVKGCNKGALMIYWSHAINNQEHQLKLNNEHPYVYAFRCAMIEKHVEALEFFWNKLQLIDSIPLRRKEDLLMEAAYNKGHFSTDNVGMVDFCLRYLREDKYYELLKRDFRQNKCYYTLSILRRNYSFESAKKLFKHLKPEDLSYEEYATSMFSALNSIVSVPDDNFIEFGSDMLASMWNCPGFETHRQHYLHDLSVRLSSRDSIVRLIRENKAVKVLSEIINSLSQEQMQSIMELNESEYKVFTRVRDKQLDNSVGDSMVNQSLGSLLNVETVQQEVTDVRSKV
;
A
#
# COMPACT_ATOMS: atom_id res chain seq x y z
N MET A 1 -20.79 4.62 7.06
CA MET A 1 -20.66 3.18 6.78
C MET A 1 -22.03 2.64 6.47
N ASP A 2 -22.18 2.10 5.27
CA ASP A 2 -23.38 1.38 4.83
C ASP A 2 -23.59 0.13 5.73
N ASN A 3 -24.85 -0.26 5.95
CA ASN A 3 -25.20 -1.43 6.78
C ASN A 3 -24.57 -2.72 6.20
N ALA A 4 -24.47 -2.79 4.88
CA ALA A 4 -23.88 -3.94 4.21
C ALA A 4 -22.37 -4.09 4.42
N GLU A 5 -21.61 -2.99 4.38
CA GLU A 5 -20.17 -3.01 4.67
C GLU A 5 -19.91 -3.59 6.07
N LYS A 6 -20.72 -3.21 7.07
CA LYS A 6 -20.62 -3.75 8.43
C LYS A 6 -20.85 -5.26 8.47
N VAL A 7 -21.87 -5.76 7.77
CA VAL A 7 -22.16 -7.21 7.70
C VAL A 7 -20.99 -7.98 7.09
N LEU A 8 -20.36 -7.44 6.05
CA LEU A 8 -19.21 -8.08 5.42
C LEU A 8 -17.97 -8.07 6.31
N LEU A 9 -17.70 -6.99 7.03
CA LEU A 9 -16.59 -6.96 7.98
C LEU A 9 -16.80 -7.90 9.18
N ALA A 10 -18.05 -8.18 9.53
CA ALA A 10 -18.43 -9.17 10.54
C ALA A 10 -18.28 -10.64 10.06
N SER A 11 -18.08 -10.87 8.76
CA SER A 11 -17.79 -12.21 8.23
C SER A 11 -16.40 -12.72 8.62
N VAL A 12 -15.49 -11.82 8.98
CA VAL A 12 -14.18 -12.16 9.50
C VAL A 12 -14.29 -12.39 11.00
N LYS A 13 -13.92 -13.59 11.46
CA LYS A 13 -14.03 -13.97 12.87
C LYS A 13 -13.14 -13.08 13.75
N GLU A 14 -13.59 -12.81 14.97
CA GLU A 14 -12.85 -11.99 15.93
C GLU A 14 -11.54 -12.64 16.39
N ASP A 15 -11.47 -13.96 16.38
CA ASP A 15 -10.30 -14.78 16.74
C ASP A 15 -9.35 -15.04 15.55
N ASP A 16 -9.64 -14.51 14.35
CA ASP A 16 -8.77 -14.67 13.19
C ASP A 16 -7.48 -13.85 13.37
N PRO A 17 -6.28 -14.48 13.32
CA PRO A 17 -5.01 -13.77 13.53
C PRO A 17 -4.73 -12.70 12.45
N HIS A 18 -5.43 -12.73 11.32
CA HIS A 18 -5.30 -11.76 10.23
C HIS A 18 -6.55 -10.89 10.06
N LYS A 19 -7.40 -10.79 11.10
CA LYS A 19 -8.71 -10.14 11.02
C LYS A 19 -8.67 -8.76 10.36
N GLU A 20 -7.76 -7.91 10.79
CA GLU A 20 -7.69 -6.52 10.34
C GLU A 20 -7.12 -6.38 8.92
N SER A 21 -6.15 -7.22 8.53
CA SER A 21 -5.70 -7.35 7.13
C SER A 21 -6.85 -7.80 6.22
N LYS A 22 -7.61 -8.82 6.63
CA LYS A 22 -8.78 -9.29 5.88
C LYS A 22 -9.87 -8.22 5.75
N ARG A 23 -10.15 -7.51 6.84
CA ARG A 23 -11.11 -6.39 6.84
C ARG A 23 -10.68 -5.26 5.91
N LEU A 24 -9.39 -4.94 5.86
CA LEU A 24 -8.85 -3.95 4.95
C LEU A 24 -9.05 -4.38 3.47
N GLU A 25 -8.73 -5.63 3.15
CA GLU A 25 -8.95 -6.16 1.80
C GLU A 25 -10.43 -6.21 1.42
N ILE A 26 -11.32 -6.55 2.35
CA ILE A 26 -12.77 -6.46 2.14
C ILE A 26 -13.18 -5.02 1.85
N LYS A 27 -12.68 -4.01 2.57
CA LYS A 27 -13.00 -2.60 2.30
C LYS A 27 -12.54 -2.18 0.91
N LYS A 28 -11.30 -2.53 0.53
CA LYS A 28 -10.76 -2.26 -0.80
C LYS A 28 -11.66 -2.89 -1.85
N TRP A 29 -11.92 -4.19 -1.76
CA TRP A 29 -12.78 -4.91 -2.69
C TRP A 29 -14.21 -4.39 -2.73
N TYR A 30 -14.81 -4.08 -1.57
CA TYR A 30 -16.17 -3.57 -1.43
C TYR A 30 -16.37 -2.29 -2.24
N SER A 31 -15.47 -1.32 -2.09
CA SER A 31 -15.58 -0.05 -2.80
C SER A 31 -15.63 -0.18 -4.33
N VAL A 32 -15.15 -1.31 -4.86
CA VAL A 32 -14.99 -1.59 -6.28
C VAL A 32 -16.16 -2.38 -6.84
N TYR A 33 -16.47 -3.50 -6.21
CA TYR A 33 -17.43 -4.45 -6.76
C TYR A 33 -18.85 -4.24 -6.23
N TRP A 34 -19.02 -3.48 -5.13
CA TRP A 34 -20.33 -3.23 -4.55
C TRP A 34 -21.34 -2.58 -5.52
N PRO A 35 -20.98 -1.54 -6.31
CA PRO A 35 -21.93 -0.89 -7.22
C PRO A 35 -22.51 -1.83 -8.29
N LEU A 36 -21.79 -2.89 -8.66
CA LEU A 36 -22.19 -3.83 -9.72
C LEU A 36 -23.36 -4.72 -9.33
N MET A 37 -23.66 -4.75 -8.04
CA MET A 37 -24.57 -5.69 -7.42
C MET A 37 -25.56 -4.93 -6.53
N GLU A 38 -25.80 -3.65 -6.82
CA GLU A 38 -26.76 -2.84 -6.07
C GLU A 38 -28.19 -3.42 -6.15
N SER A 39 -28.53 -4.09 -7.26
CA SER A 39 -29.82 -4.74 -7.49
C SER A 39 -30.05 -6.05 -6.72
N TRP A 40 -29.08 -6.52 -5.92
CA TRP A 40 -29.13 -7.86 -5.30
C TRP A 40 -29.74 -7.89 -3.89
N GLY A 41 -30.01 -6.72 -3.30
CA GLY A 41 -30.59 -6.62 -1.96
C GLY A 41 -29.82 -7.42 -0.90
N GLU A 42 -30.54 -8.07 0.02
CA GLU A 42 -29.96 -8.79 1.17
C GLU A 42 -29.19 -10.06 0.80
N ARG A 43 -29.54 -10.72 -0.31
CA ARG A 43 -28.89 -11.98 -0.76
C ARG A 43 -27.40 -11.81 -1.02
N LYS A 44 -27.01 -10.61 -1.44
CA LYS A 44 -25.63 -10.20 -1.68
C LYS A 44 -24.76 -10.32 -0.42
N ALA A 45 -25.28 -9.84 0.71
CA ALA A 45 -24.54 -9.84 1.96
C ALA A 45 -24.24 -11.27 2.42
N LEU A 46 -25.23 -12.18 2.32
CA LEU A 46 -25.07 -13.59 2.66
C LEU A 46 -24.07 -14.31 1.73
N PHE A 47 -24.12 -14.04 0.42
CA PHE A 47 -23.15 -14.61 -0.52
C PHE A 47 -21.72 -14.19 -0.17
N PHE A 48 -21.48 -12.90 0.03
CA PHE A 48 -20.15 -12.42 0.35
C PHE A 48 -19.69 -12.82 1.74
N GLN A 49 -20.59 -12.94 2.70
CA GLN A 49 -20.27 -13.52 4.00
C GLN A 49 -19.75 -14.95 3.82
N ASN A 50 -20.37 -15.78 2.97
CA ASN A 50 -19.86 -17.12 2.65
C ASN A 50 -18.49 -17.07 1.96
N VAL A 51 -18.32 -16.20 0.96
CA VAL A 51 -17.05 -16.02 0.24
C VAL A 51 -15.93 -15.63 1.21
N PHE A 52 -16.11 -14.59 2.01
CA PHE A 52 -15.10 -14.08 2.92
C PHE A 52 -14.87 -14.97 4.15
N SER A 53 -15.83 -15.83 4.51
CA SER A 53 -15.62 -16.88 5.52
C SER A 53 -14.83 -18.08 4.99
N ASN A 54 -14.70 -18.22 3.66
CA ASN A 54 -14.06 -19.37 3.04
C ASN A 54 -12.55 -19.18 2.91
N LYS A 55 -11.76 -20.09 3.50
CA LYS A 55 -10.29 -20.04 3.47
C LYS A 55 -9.69 -20.02 2.07
N ILE A 56 -10.33 -20.64 1.07
CA ILE A 56 -9.84 -20.70 -0.32
C ILE A 56 -9.87 -19.31 -0.99
N CYS A 57 -10.68 -18.37 -0.47
CA CYS A 57 -10.76 -17.01 -1.00
C CYS A 57 -9.67 -16.08 -0.46
N TRP A 58 -8.73 -16.62 0.33
CA TRP A 58 -7.65 -15.87 0.97
C TRP A 58 -6.30 -16.48 0.64
N GLU A 59 -5.33 -15.63 0.36
CA GLU A 59 -3.93 -16.00 0.17
C GLU A 59 -3.10 -15.35 1.26
N VAL A 60 -2.14 -16.08 1.81
CA VAL A 60 -1.19 -15.58 2.82
C VAL A 60 0.16 -15.42 2.17
N GLU A 61 0.67 -14.19 2.14
CA GLU A 61 2.02 -13.90 1.66
C GLU A 61 3.01 -14.12 2.81
N ASN A 62 3.73 -15.24 2.74
CA ASN A 62 4.57 -15.75 3.85
C ASN A 62 5.65 -14.78 4.33
N ALA A 63 6.11 -13.84 3.48
CA ALA A 63 7.20 -12.92 3.81
C ALA A 63 6.76 -11.70 4.64
N SER A 64 5.50 -11.28 4.48
CA SER A 64 4.93 -10.09 5.15
C SER A 64 3.83 -10.46 6.15
N ASN A 65 3.46 -11.75 6.23
CA ASN A 65 2.28 -12.24 6.94
C ASN A 65 0.98 -11.53 6.51
N GLN A 66 1.01 -10.91 5.33
CA GLN A 66 -0.09 -10.15 4.77
C GLN A 66 -1.06 -11.10 4.10
N VAL A 67 -2.36 -10.86 4.33
CA VAL A 67 -3.42 -11.67 3.74
C VAL A 67 -4.11 -10.86 2.64
N THR A 68 -4.21 -11.45 1.46
CA THR A 68 -4.85 -10.86 0.28
C THR A 68 -6.07 -11.68 -0.13
N LEU A 69 -7.04 -11.02 -0.76
CA LEU A 69 -8.19 -11.71 -1.35
C LEU A 69 -7.75 -12.41 -2.65
N ASN A 70 -8.07 -13.69 -2.80
CA ASN A 70 -7.93 -14.38 -4.08
C ASN A 70 -9.11 -13.97 -4.99
N ARG A 71 -8.89 -12.88 -5.72
CA ARG A 71 -9.93 -12.26 -6.56
C ARG A 71 -10.32 -13.12 -7.76
N TYR A 72 -9.41 -13.95 -8.26
CA TYR A 72 -9.70 -14.94 -9.30
C TYR A 72 -10.77 -15.94 -8.82
N THR A 73 -10.61 -16.50 -7.62
CA THR A 73 -11.56 -17.43 -7.00
C THR A 73 -12.91 -16.77 -6.77
N ILE A 74 -12.91 -15.52 -6.31
CA ILE A 74 -14.15 -14.74 -6.09
C ILE A 74 -14.86 -14.51 -7.43
N GLY A 75 -14.14 -14.10 -8.47
CA GLY A 75 -14.67 -13.92 -9.82
C GLY A 75 -15.32 -15.19 -10.35
N LYS A 76 -14.65 -16.35 -10.24
CA LYS A 76 -15.23 -17.64 -10.66
C LYS A 76 -16.51 -17.98 -9.90
N ARG A 77 -16.53 -17.76 -8.59
CA ARG A 77 -17.72 -17.97 -7.75
C ARG A 77 -18.89 -17.06 -8.14
N LEU A 78 -18.60 -15.81 -8.49
CA LEU A 78 -19.61 -14.86 -8.96
C LEU A 78 -20.27 -15.33 -10.27
N LEU A 79 -19.50 -15.91 -11.20
CA LEU A 79 -20.02 -16.36 -12.49
C LEU A 79 -20.99 -17.54 -12.42
N ILE A 80 -20.88 -18.37 -11.38
CA ILE A 80 -21.67 -19.59 -11.18
C ILE A 80 -22.81 -19.40 -10.17
N LEU A 81 -22.99 -18.18 -9.64
CA LEU A 81 -23.99 -17.92 -8.62
C LEU A 81 -25.40 -18.00 -9.21
N LYS A 82 -26.21 -18.90 -8.66
CA LYS A 82 -27.59 -19.14 -9.08
C LYS A 82 -28.62 -18.53 -8.12
N ALA A 83 -29.80 -18.24 -8.64
CA ALA A 83 -30.99 -17.91 -7.87
C ALA A 83 -31.48 -19.13 -7.06
N GLU A 84 -32.42 -18.90 -6.13
CA GLU A 84 -32.98 -19.94 -5.25
C GLU A 84 -33.66 -21.10 -6.00
N ASP A 85 -34.12 -20.86 -7.23
CA ASP A 85 -34.67 -21.91 -8.10
C ASP A 85 -33.61 -22.85 -8.68
N GLY A 86 -32.32 -22.56 -8.48
CA GLY A 86 -31.19 -23.32 -8.99
C GLY A 86 -31.05 -23.32 -10.52
N GLN A 87 -31.89 -22.57 -11.22
CA GLN A 87 -31.99 -22.57 -12.68
C GLN A 87 -31.37 -21.32 -13.31
N LYS A 88 -31.60 -20.13 -12.74
CA LYS A 88 -31.11 -18.88 -13.33
C LYS A 88 -29.87 -18.35 -12.62
N ASN A 89 -28.93 -17.79 -13.38
CA ASN A 89 -27.82 -17.04 -12.78
C ASN A 89 -28.35 -15.75 -12.13
N LEU A 90 -27.77 -15.39 -10.98
CA LEU A 90 -28.15 -14.18 -10.25
C LEU A 90 -27.63 -12.92 -10.96
N LEU A 91 -26.45 -13.02 -11.57
CA LEU A 91 -25.95 -11.99 -12.49
C LEU A 91 -26.63 -12.14 -13.85
N ASN A 92 -27.07 -11.02 -14.41
CA ASN A 92 -27.48 -11.01 -15.81
C ASN A 92 -26.28 -11.28 -16.73
N LEU A 93 -26.55 -11.58 -18.00
CA LEU A 93 -25.52 -11.98 -18.95
C LEU A 93 -24.43 -10.91 -19.15
N PHE A 94 -24.81 -9.63 -19.09
CA PHE A 94 -23.89 -8.50 -19.24
C PHE A 94 -22.92 -8.42 -18.06
N ASP A 95 -23.41 -8.53 -16.84
CA ASP A 95 -22.56 -8.48 -15.64
C ASP A 95 -21.65 -9.70 -15.54
N ARG A 96 -22.14 -10.89 -15.93
CA ARG A 96 -21.31 -12.10 -16.03
C ARG A 96 -20.17 -11.89 -17.04
N TYR A 97 -20.48 -11.37 -18.23
CA TYR A 97 -19.47 -11.12 -19.25
C TYR A 97 -18.45 -10.07 -18.79
N ARG A 98 -18.91 -9.00 -18.12
CA ARG A 98 -18.05 -7.96 -17.57
C ARG A 98 -17.06 -8.52 -16.55
N ILE A 99 -17.53 -9.30 -15.56
CA ILE A 99 -16.67 -9.93 -14.57
C ILE A 99 -15.70 -10.92 -15.23
N ALA A 100 -16.19 -11.71 -16.19
CA ALA A 100 -15.33 -12.64 -16.93
C ALA A 100 -14.20 -11.90 -17.66
N CYS A 101 -14.50 -10.76 -18.28
CA CYS A 101 -13.52 -9.91 -18.96
C CYS A 101 -12.49 -9.29 -17.99
N TRP A 102 -12.92 -8.81 -16.83
CA TRP A 102 -12.05 -8.22 -15.80
C TRP A 102 -11.11 -9.24 -15.17
N CYS A 103 -11.57 -10.48 -15.00
CA CYS A 103 -10.74 -11.57 -14.48
C CYS A 103 -10.05 -12.38 -15.59
N CYS A 104 -10.21 -11.98 -16.87
CA CYS A 104 -9.64 -12.65 -18.04
C CYS A 104 -9.90 -14.18 -18.09
N PHE A 105 -11.12 -14.60 -17.75
CA PHE A 105 -11.52 -16.01 -17.79
C PHE A 105 -11.81 -16.48 -19.22
N GLU A 106 -10.77 -16.74 -20.02
CA GLU A 106 -10.86 -16.97 -21.48
C GLU A 106 -12.02 -17.89 -21.90
N GLU A 107 -12.19 -19.03 -21.22
CA GLU A 107 -13.23 -20.02 -21.55
C GLU A 107 -14.65 -19.54 -21.21
N GLU A 108 -14.84 -18.93 -20.04
CA GLU A 108 -16.13 -18.34 -19.68
C GLU A 108 -16.48 -17.13 -20.55
N ILE A 109 -15.48 -16.31 -20.92
CA ILE A 109 -15.70 -15.18 -21.84
C ILE A 109 -16.23 -15.71 -23.16
N LYS A 110 -15.59 -16.74 -23.76
CA LYS A 110 -16.09 -17.39 -24.99
C LYS A 110 -17.50 -17.94 -24.82
N ALA A 111 -17.75 -18.72 -23.78
CA ALA A 111 -19.05 -19.35 -23.56
C ALA A 111 -20.18 -18.32 -23.36
N ILE A 112 -19.96 -17.30 -22.53
CA ILE A 112 -20.92 -16.22 -22.27
C ILE A 112 -21.14 -15.38 -23.54
N PHE A 113 -20.10 -15.17 -24.33
CA PHE A 113 -20.20 -14.43 -25.58
C PHE A 113 -21.03 -15.14 -26.65
N GLU A 114 -20.90 -16.46 -26.76
CA GLU A 114 -21.75 -17.27 -27.64
C GLU A 114 -23.22 -17.30 -27.16
N GLU A 115 -23.44 -17.35 -25.84
CA GLU A 115 -24.79 -17.16 -25.26
C GLU A 115 -25.36 -15.80 -25.69
N PHE A 116 -24.56 -14.73 -25.66
CA PHE A 116 -24.97 -13.42 -26.14
C PHE A 116 -25.37 -13.41 -27.62
N LYS A 117 -24.55 -13.99 -28.50
CA LYS A 117 -24.87 -14.10 -29.94
C LYS A 117 -26.22 -14.76 -30.16
N SER A 118 -26.50 -15.84 -29.43
CA SER A 118 -27.78 -16.56 -29.54
C SER A 118 -28.99 -15.68 -29.16
N THR A 119 -28.82 -14.74 -28.23
CA THR A 119 -29.88 -13.83 -27.77
C THR A 119 -30.11 -12.60 -28.66
N LEU A 120 -29.17 -12.28 -29.57
CA LEU A 120 -29.22 -11.06 -30.40
C LEU A 120 -29.95 -11.21 -31.73
N GLY A 121 -30.19 -12.44 -32.19
CA GLY A 121 -30.69 -12.69 -33.54
C GLY A 121 -29.80 -12.06 -34.61
N ASN A 122 -30.39 -11.26 -35.51
CA ASN A 122 -29.69 -10.63 -36.65
C ASN A 122 -28.90 -9.36 -36.31
N LYS A 123 -28.81 -8.97 -35.03
CA LYS A 123 -28.08 -7.74 -34.68
C LYS A 123 -26.58 -7.97 -34.81
N PRO A 124 -25.82 -7.00 -35.37
CA PRO A 124 -24.37 -7.10 -35.44
C PRO A 124 -23.79 -7.27 -34.03
N VAL A 125 -22.81 -8.14 -33.88
CA VAL A 125 -22.15 -8.44 -32.61
C VAL A 125 -21.52 -7.17 -32.02
N GLU A 126 -21.11 -6.25 -32.89
CA GLU A 126 -20.63 -4.92 -32.54
C GLU A 126 -21.69 -4.11 -31.79
N SER A 127 -23.00 -4.38 -31.93
CA SER A 127 -24.07 -3.69 -31.17
C SER A 127 -24.11 -4.05 -29.68
N LEU A 128 -23.53 -5.19 -29.28
CA LEU A 128 -23.36 -5.54 -27.87
C LEU A 128 -22.43 -4.56 -27.14
N VAL A 129 -21.41 -4.11 -27.86
CA VAL A 129 -20.24 -3.41 -27.30
C VAL A 129 -20.11 -1.98 -27.83
N LYS A 130 -20.82 -1.62 -28.91
CA LYS A 130 -20.94 -0.24 -29.41
C LYS A 130 -21.74 0.59 -28.43
N GLY A 131 -20.96 1.25 -27.60
CA GLY A 131 -21.34 2.27 -26.65
C GLY A 131 -20.08 2.49 -25.83
N CYS A 132 -19.40 3.61 -26.02
CA CYS A 132 -18.13 3.96 -25.36
C CYS A 132 -18.21 3.99 -23.82
N ASN A 133 -19.33 3.60 -23.22
CA ASN A 133 -19.61 3.53 -21.80
C ASN A 133 -19.64 2.09 -21.25
N LYS A 134 -19.28 1.06 -22.05
CA LYS A 134 -19.47 -0.37 -21.68
C LYS A 134 -18.21 -1.12 -21.20
N GLY A 135 -17.05 -0.48 -21.13
CA GLY A 135 -15.78 -1.09 -20.69
C GLY A 135 -14.84 -1.46 -21.86
N ALA A 136 -13.64 -0.88 -21.86
CA ALA A 136 -12.52 -1.17 -22.75
C ALA A 136 -12.10 -2.65 -22.78
N LEU A 137 -12.11 -3.38 -21.65
CA LEU A 137 -11.79 -4.81 -21.59
C LEU A 137 -12.85 -5.66 -22.29
N MET A 138 -14.13 -5.32 -22.10
CA MET A 138 -15.22 -5.99 -22.82
C MET A 138 -15.13 -5.75 -24.34
N ILE A 139 -14.72 -4.53 -24.75
CA ILE A 139 -14.44 -4.20 -26.15
C ILE A 139 -13.30 -5.06 -26.69
N TYR A 140 -12.18 -5.12 -25.97
CA TYR A 140 -11.05 -5.93 -26.39
C TYR A 140 -11.45 -7.40 -26.58
N TRP A 141 -12.08 -8.01 -25.57
CA TRP A 141 -12.43 -9.43 -25.60
C TRP A 141 -13.45 -9.79 -26.69
N SER A 142 -14.41 -8.92 -26.98
CA SER A 142 -15.38 -9.20 -28.04
C SER A 142 -14.75 -9.21 -29.43
N HIS A 143 -13.73 -8.39 -29.66
CA HIS A 143 -12.97 -8.40 -30.90
C HIS A 143 -12.04 -9.60 -30.94
N ALA A 144 -11.35 -9.90 -29.84
CA ALA A 144 -10.44 -11.05 -29.75
C ALA A 144 -11.15 -12.39 -30.04
N ILE A 145 -12.33 -12.61 -29.44
CA ILE A 145 -13.08 -13.87 -29.63
C ILE A 145 -13.60 -14.03 -31.07
N ASN A 146 -13.86 -12.92 -31.77
CA ASN A 146 -14.28 -12.97 -33.17
C ASN A 146 -13.12 -12.92 -34.17
N ASN A 147 -11.86 -12.93 -33.71
CA ASN A 147 -10.68 -12.70 -34.56
C ASN A 147 -10.75 -11.36 -35.32
N GLN A 148 -11.26 -10.33 -34.66
CA GLN A 148 -11.50 -8.99 -35.19
C GLN A 148 -10.62 -7.92 -34.53
N GLU A 149 -9.50 -8.29 -33.89
CA GLU A 149 -8.59 -7.35 -33.23
C GLU A 149 -8.03 -6.29 -34.18
N HIS A 150 -7.95 -6.60 -35.47
CA HIS A 150 -7.55 -5.66 -36.52
C HIS A 150 -8.48 -4.43 -36.64
N GLN A 151 -9.71 -4.50 -36.11
CA GLN A 151 -10.65 -3.38 -36.08
C GLN A 151 -10.43 -2.46 -34.86
N LEU A 152 -9.61 -2.89 -33.89
CA LEU A 152 -9.23 -2.06 -32.75
C LEU A 152 -8.21 -1.01 -33.20
N LYS A 153 -8.25 0.16 -32.56
CA LYS A 153 -7.25 1.22 -32.75
C LYS A 153 -5.97 0.86 -31.99
N LEU A 154 -5.22 -0.09 -32.53
CA LEU A 154 -4.00 -0.63 -31.91
C LEU A 154 -2.80 0.32 -31.96
N ASN A 155 -2.82 1.35 -32.82
CA ASN A 155 -1.71 2.31 -32.99
C ASN A 155 -0.35 1.63 -33.26
N ASN A 156 -0.34 0.61 -34.12
CA ASN A 156 0.83 -0.23 -34.42
C ASN A 156 1.39 -1.03 -33.23
N GLU A 157 0.64 -1.16 -32.13
CA GLU A 157 1.02 -2.02 -31.01
C GLU A 157 0.39 -3.42 -31.13
N HIS A 158 0.99 -4.38 -30.43
CA HIS A 158 0.44 -5.72 -30.31
C HIS A 158 -0.92 -5.69 -29.60
N PRO A 159 -1.92 -6.53 -29.97
CA PRO A 159 -3.24 -6.55 -29.32
C PRO A 159 -3.19 -6.68 -27.79
N TYR A 160 -2.27 -7.46 -27.24
CA TYR A 160 -2.09 -7.57 -25.79
C TYR A 160 -1.53 -6.31 -25.12
N VAL A 161 -0.80 -5.45 -25.84
CA VAL A 161 -0.39 -4.13 -25.31
C VAL A 161 -1.62 -3.24 -25.18
N TYR A 162 -2.49 -3.25 -26.20
CA TYR A 162 -3.78 -2.56 -26.15
C TYR A 162 -4.63 -3.09 -24.99
N ALA A 163 -4.75 -4.40 -24.83
CA ALA A 163 -5.52 -5.04 -23.76
C ALA A 163 -4.99 -4.71 -22.35
N PHE A 164 -3.65 -4.70 -22.18
CA PHE A 164 -3.02 -4.26 -20.95
C PHE A 164 -3.37 -2.80 -20.62
N ARG A 165 -3.41 -1.92 -21.62
CA ARG A 165 -3.87 -0.54 -21.45
C ARG A 165 -5.36 -0.44 -21.11
N CYS A 166 -6.21 -1.31 -21.66
CA CYS A 166 -7.60 -1.40 -21.25
C CYS A 166 -7.72 -1.75 -19.76
N ALA A 167 -6.98 -2.77 -19.30
CA ALA A 167 -6.92 -3.16 -17.89
C ALA A 167 -6.40 -2.03 -16.98
N MET A 168 -5.38 -1.29 -17.44
CA MET A 168 -4.87 -0.10 -16.76
C MET A 168 -5.94 0.99 -16.58
N ILE A 169 -6.69 1.30 -17.64
CA ILE A 169 -7.72 2.35 -17.63
C ILE A 169 -8.88 1.97 -16.71
N GLU A 170 -9.27 0.70 -16.71
CA GLU A 170 -10.35 0.18 -15.86
C GLU A 170 -9.91 -0.21 -14.45
N LYS A 171 -8.60 -0.18 -14.15
CA LYS A 171 -8.03 -0.51 -12.83
C LYS A 171 -8.40 -1.93 -12.34
N HIS A 172 -8.24 -2.91 -13.22
CA HIS A 172 -8.37 -4.33 -12.85
C HIS A 172 -6.99 -5.01 -12.84
N VAL A 173 -6.49 -5.27 -11.62
CA VAL A 173 -5.16 -5.86 -11.40
C VAL A 173 -5.07 -7.29 -11.94
N GLU A 174 -6.16 -8.05 -11.90
CA GLU A 174 -6.25 -9.42 -12.41
C GLU A 174 -6.05 -9.44 -13.93
N ALA A 175 -6.67 -8.48 -14.63
CA ALA A 175 -6.47 -8.32 -16.07
C ALA A 175 -5.05 -7.85 -16.38
N LEU A 176 -4.47 -6.94 -15.57
CA LEU A 176 -3.06 -6.57 -15.73
C LEU A 176 -2.14 -7.78 -15.59
N GLU A 177 -2.31 -8.58 -14.54
CA GLU A 177 -1.52 -9.79 -14.29
C GLU A 177 -1.62 -10.77 -15.46
N PHE A 178 -2.85 -11.03 -15.93
CA PHE A 178 -3.08 -11.90 -17.08
C PHE A 178 -2.36 -11.41 -18.34
N PHE A 179 -2.57 -10.14 -18.73
CA PHE A 179 -1.97 -9.62 -19.96
C PHE A 179 -0.45 -9.44 -19.82
N TRP A 180 0.04 -9.12 -18.63
CA TRP A 180 1.48 -9.07 -18.36
C TRP A 180 2.15 -10.42 -18.62
N ASN A 181 1.56 -11.51 -18.10
CA ASN A 181 2.07 -12.85 -18.33
C ASN A 181 2.09 -13.21 -19.82
N LYS A 182 1.03 -12.86 -20.57
CA LYS A 182 1.02 -13.05 -22.04
C LYS A 182 2.08 -12.19 -22.73
N LEU A 183 2.27 -10.94 -22.31
CA LEU A 183 3.30 -10.04 -22.85
C LEU A 183 4.72 -10.57 -22.59
N GLN A 184 4.99 -11.25 -21.47
CA GLN A 184 6.30 -11.86 -21.22
C GLN A 184 6.69 -12.87 -22.30
N LEU A 185 5.72 -13.63 -22.82
CA LEU A 185 5.94 -14.67 -23.82
C LEU A 185 6.13 -14.14 -25.25
N ILE A 186 6.03 -12.82 -25.47
CA ILE A 186 6.15 -12.22 -26.79
C ILE A 186 7.51 -11.55 -26.95
N ASP A 187 8.35 -12.13 -27.80
CA ASP A 187 9.72 -11.65 -28.07
C ASP A 187 9.76 -10.38 -28.93
N SER A 188 8.74 -10.18 -29.78
CA SER A 188 8.65 -9.00 -30.66
C SER A 188 8.40 -7.69 -29.92
N ILE A 189 8.04 -7.75 -28.63
CA ILE A 189 7.85 -6.57 -27.79
C ILE A 189 9.13 -6.35 -26.98
N PRO A 190 9.87 -5.23 -27.20
CA PRO A 190 11.10 -4.98 -26.50
C PRO A 190 10.90 -4.86 -24.98
N LEU A 191 11.86 -5.33 -24.19
CA LEU A 191 11.83 -5.22 -22.71
C LEU A 191 11.55 -3.80 -22.24
N ARG A 192 12.20 -2.80 -22.86
CA ARG A 192 11.97 -1.38 -22.57
C ARG A 192 10.50 -0.98 -22.69
N ARG A 193 9.80 -1.49 -23.72
CA ARG A 193 8.37 -1.19 -23.89
C ARG A 193 7.53 -1.87 -22.81
N LYS A 194 7.88 -3.09 -22.41
CA LYS A 194 7.22 -3.80 -21.28
C LYS A 194 7.39 -3.02 -19.97
N GLU A 195 8.60 -2.52 -19.69
CA GLU A 195 8.87 -1.64 -18.54
C GLU A 195 8.09 -0.32 -18.60
N ASP A 196 8.00 0.30 -19.78
CA ASP A 196 7.20 1.52 -19.98
C ASP A 196 5.73 1.28 -19.66
N LEU A 197 5.17 0.11 -20.02
CA LEU A 197 3.78 -0.25 -19.69
C LEU A 197 3.56 -0.39 -18.17
N LEU A 198 4.47 -1.04 -17.44
CA LEU A 198 4.39 -1.12 -15.98
C LEU A 198 4.44 0.26 -15.34
N MET A 199 5.35 1.13 -15.81
CA MET A 199 5.44 2.50 -15.27
C MET A 199 4.17 3.30 -15.57
N GLU A 200 3.69 3.27 -16.82
CA GLU A 200 2.42 3.89 -17.22
C GLU A 200 1.26 3.44 -16.33
N ALA A 201 1.17 2.14 -16.05
CA ALA A 201 0.12 1.59 -15.21
C ALA A 201 0.19 2.05 -13.74
N ALA A 202 1.39 2.10 -13.17
CA ALA A 202 1.61 2.51 -11.79
C ALA A 202 1.15 3.95 -11.52
N TYR A 203 1.55 4.93 -12.34
CA TYR A 203 1.19 6.34 -12.10
C TYR A 203 -0.13 6.77 -12.74
N ASN A 204 -0.83 5.87 -13.43
CA ASN A 204 -2.11 6.20 -14.03
C ASN A 204 -3.14 6.50 -12.91
N LYS A 205 -3.77 7.68 -12.92
CA LYS A 205 -4.82 8.02 -11.93
C LYS A 205 -6.17 7.37 -12.20
N GLY A 206 -6.41 6.88 -13.43
CA GLY A 206 -7.67 6.28 -13.88
C GLY A 206 -8.87 7.22 -13.77
N HIS A 207 -9.97 6.84 -14.41
CA HIS A 207 -11.28 7.45 -14.14
C HIS A 207 -12.15 6.60 -13.20
N PHE A 208 -11.78 5.32 -13.03
CA PHE A 208 -12.50 4.35 -12.23
C PHE A 208 -11.69 4.02 -10.97
N SER A 209 -12.36 3.92 -9.82
CA SER A 209 -11.73 3.94 -8.48
C SER A 209 -11.17 2.58 -8.03
N THR A 210 -10.83 1.68 -8.95
CA THR A 210 -11.11 0.25 -8.71
C THR A 210 -9.96 -0.65 -8.24
N ASP A 211 -8.84 -0.09 -7.78
CA ASP A 211 -7.85 -0.67 -6.83
C ASP A 211 -6.46 -0.04 -7.09
N ASN A 212 -6.32 1.24 -6.81
CA ASN A 212 -5.10 1.96 -7.16
C ASN A 212 -3.85 1.41 -6.43
N VAL A 213 -3.99 0.88 -5.21
CA VAL A 213 -2.86 0.31 -4.47
C VAL A 213 -2.42 -1.02 -5.05
N GLY A 214 -3.34 -1.95 -5.34
CA GLY A 214 -2.99 -3.24 -5.92
C GLY A 214 -2.35 -3.10 -7.31
N MET A 215 -2.77 -2.09 -8.09
CA MET A 215 -2.16 -1.76 -9.37
C MET A 215 -0.69 -1.31 -9.20
N VAL A 216 -0.41 -0.43 -8.23
CA VAL A 216 0.96 0.04 -7.97
C VAL A 216 1.82 -1.10 -7.43
N ASP A 217 1.33 -1.86 -6.45
CA ASP A 217 2.06 -3.01 -5.88
C ASP A 217 2.38 -4.07 -6.95
N PHE A 218 1.41 -4.39 -7.82
CA PHE A 218 1.64 -5.25 -8.99
C PHE A 218 2.78 -4.71 -9.86
N CYS A 219 2.74 -3.43 -10.21
CA CYS A 219 3.76 -2.84 -11.08
C CYS A 219 5.15 -2.89 -10.43
N LEU A 220 5.26 -2.60 -9.13
CA LEU A 220 6.53 -2.63 -8.41
C LEU A 220 7.11 -4.04 -8.27
N ARG A 221 6.24 -5.06 -8.17
CA ARG A 221 6.66 -6.48 -8.12
C ARG A 221 7.41 -6.91 -9.39
N TYR A 222 7.00 -6.41 -10.55
CA TYR A 222 7.56 -6.81 -11.85
C TYR A 222 8.50 -5.78 -12.47
N LEU A 223 8.48 -4.53 -11.98
CA LEU A 223 9.39 -3.49 -12.42
C LEU A 223 10.73 -3.62 -11.69
N ARG A 224 11.83 -3.57 -12.44
CA ARG A 224 13.18 -3.61 -11.87
C ARG A 224 13.45 -2.35 -11.03
N GLU A 225 14.12 -2.52 -9.89
CA GLU A 225 14.38 -1.42 -8.93
C GLU A 225 15.20 -0.26 -9.56
N ASP A 226 16.06 -0.54 -10.55
CA ASP A 226 16.80 0.49 -11.30
C ASP A 226 15.89 1.47 -12.05
N LYS A 227 14.61 1.13 -12.22
CA LYS A 227 13.58 1.99 -12.86
C LYS A 227 12.73 2.78 -11.89
N TYR A 228 12.83 2.56 -10.58
CA TYR A 228 11.97 3.25 -9.61
C TYR A 228 12.16 4.77 -9.63
N TYR A 229 13.39 5.26 -9.83
CA TYR A 229 13.64 6.70 -9.98
C TYR A 229 12.95 7.28 -11.23
N GLU A 230 13.06 6.60 -12.37
CA GLU A 230 12.40 7.04 -13.62
C GLU A 230 10.87 6.99 -13.49
N LEU A 231 10.33 5.97 -12.82
CA LEU A 231 8.91 5.88 -12.47
C LEU A 231 8.46 7.13 -11.69
N LEU A 232 9.19 7.51 -10.63
CA LEU A 232 8.85 8.66 -9.79
C LEU A 232 8.91 9.98 -10.57
N LYS A 233 9.90 10.15 -11.46
CA LYS A 233 9.98 11.34 -12.33
C LYS A 233 8.79 11.44 -13.29
N ARG A 234 8.38 10.33 -13.89
CA ARG A 234 7.23 10.29 -14.80
C ARG A 234 5.92 10.52 -14.04
N ASP A 235 5.78 9.91 -12.87
CA ASP A 235 4.66 10.12 -11.96
C ASP A 235 4.51 11.60 -11.63
N PHE A 236 5.56 12.26 -11.13
CA PHE A 236 5.53 13.68 -10.82
C PHE A 236 5.22 14.54 -12.04
N ARG A 237 5.83 14.27 -13.20
CA ARG A 237 5.57 15.01 -14.44
C ARG A 237 4.10 14.95 -14.85
N GLN A 238 3.49 13.77 -14.77
CA GLN A 238 2.10 13.50 -15.14
C GLN A 238 1.11 14.06 -14.12
N ASN A 239 1.38 13.81 -12.84
CA ASN A 239 0.41 13.99 -11.76
C ASN A 239 0.61 15.24 -10.92
N LYS A 240 1.73 15.95 -11.12
CA LYS A 240 2.21 17.10 -10.35
C LYS A 240 2.37 16.80 -8.85
N CYS A 241 2.52 15.51 -8.53
CA CYS A 241 2.81 14.99 -7.21
C CYS A 241 3.29 13.54 -7.34
N TYR A 242 3.91 13.00 -6.30
CA TYR A 242 4.25 11.58 -6.19
C TYR A 242 3.01 10.76 -5.83
N TYR A 243 2.11 10.59 -6.81
CA TYR A 243 0.83 9.90 -6.64
C TYR A 243 1.01 8.44 -6.22
N THR A 244 1.93 7.71 -6.84
CA THR A 244 2.24 6.30 -6.52
C THR A 244 2.60 6.15 -5.04
N LEU A 245 3.54 6.96 -4.56
CA LEU A 245 3.98 6.99 -3.17
C LEU A 245 2.84 7.35 -2.20
N SER A 246 2.00 8.32 -2.58
CA SER A 246 0.84 8.75 -1.79
C SER A 246 -0.21 7.64 -1.65
N ILE A 247 -0.50 6.93 -2.74
CA ILE A 247 -1.46 5.81 -2.74
C ILE A 247 -0.97 4.66 -1.87
N LEU A 248 0.29 4.27 -1.99
CA LEU A 248 0.86 3.18 -1.20
C LEU A 248 0.73 3.46 0.31
N ARG A 249 1.13 4.66 0.76
CA ARG A 249 1.01 5.07 2.17
C ARG A 249 -0.42 5.10 2.68
N ARG A 250 -1.33 5.72 1.90
CA ARG A 250 -2.76 5.83 2.28
C ARG A 250 -3.46 4.48 2.40
N ASN A 251 -2.92 3.46 1.73
CA ASN A 251 -3.46 2.10 1.75
C ASN A 251 -2.58 1.12 2.54
N TYR A 252 -1.70 1.64 3.38
CA TYR A 252 -0.85 0.89 4.32
C TYR A 252 0.13 -0.09 3.64
N SER A 253 0.44 0.11 2.35
CA SER A 253 1.51 -0.61 1.65
C SER A 253 2.87 0.06 1.96
N PHE A 254 3.25 0.01 3.24
CA PHE A 254 4.39 0.76 3.76
C PHE A 254 5.73 0.26 3.24
N GLU A 255 5.90 -1.05 3.04
CA GLU A 255 7.14 -1.61 2.50
C GLU A 255 7.37 -1.19 1.04
N SER A 256 6.34 -1.23 0.19
CA SER A 256 6.42 -0.72 -1.19
C SER A 256 6.69 0.80 -1.21
N ALA A 257 6.03 1.56 -0.33
CA ALA A 257 6.26 3.00 -0.21
C ALA A 257 7.70 3.32 0.24
N LYS A 258 8.23 2.58 1.22
CA LYS A 258 9.60 2.66 1.70
C LYS A 258 10.60 2.38 0.59
N LYS A 259 10.39 1.31 -0.19
CA LYS A 259 11.23 0.99 -1.35
C LYS A 259 11.26 2.15 -2.34
N LEU A 260 10.10 2.67 -2.75
CA LEU A 260 10.05 3.80 -3.69
C LEU A 260 10.72 5.05 -3.12
N PHE A 261 10.46 5.41 -1.86
CA PHE A 261 11.03 6.63 -1.27
C PHE A 261 12.55 6.65 -1.30
N LYS A 262 13.21 5.50 -1.10
CA LYS A 262 14.68 5.38 -1.12
C LYS A 262 15.32 5.78 -2.46
N HIS A 263 14.55 5.85 -3.54
CA HIS A 263 15.04 6.30 -4.84
C HIS A 263 14.83 7.80 -5.09
N LEU A 264 14.19 8.53 -4.18
CA LEU A 264 14.14 9.99 -4.23
C LEU A 264 15.45 10.58 -3.72
N LYS A 265 15.87 11.67 -4.36
CA LYS A 265 16.98 12.49 -3.92
C LYS A 265 16.47 13.81 -3.34
N PRO A 266 17.29 14.51 -2.53
CA PRO A 266 16.91 15.78 -1.94
C PRO A 266 16.49 16.83 -2.98
N GLU A 267 17.10 16.83 -4.16
CA GLU A 267 16.75 17.74 -5.27
C GLU A 267 15.40 17.44 -5.94
N ASP A 268 14.84 16.24 -5.72
CA ASP A 268 13.56 15.84 -6.30
C ASP A 268 12.34 16.28 -5.44
N LEU A 269 12.59 16.78 -4.23
CA LEU A 269 11.56 17.21 -3.27
C LEU A 269 11.88 18.60 -2.74
N SER A 270 10.90 19.51 -2.74
CA SER A 270 11.03 20.73 -1.93
C SER A 270 11.01 20.39 -0.43
N TYR A 271 11.44 21.34 0.40
CA TYR A 271 11.37 21.20 1.86
C TYR A 271 9.93 20.96 2.34
N GLU A 272 8.99 21.70 1.76
CA GLU A 272 7.55 21.58 2.05
C GLU A 272 6.97 20.24 1.57
N GLU A 273 7.40 19.75 0.41
CA GLU A 273 6.96 18.45 -0.13
C GLU A 273 7.48 17.29 0.74
N TYR A 274 8.73 17.35 1.19
CA TYR A 274 9.28 16.38 2.15
C TYR A 274 8.51 16.42 3.47
N ALA A 275 8.29 17.60 4.03
CA ALA A 275 7.56 17.74 5.29
C ALA A 275 6.13 17.20 5.18
N THR A 276 5.42 17.55 4.10
CA THR A 276 4.08 17.02 3.79
C THR A 276 4.09 15.49 3.64
N SER A 277 5.11 14.94 2.99
CA SER A 277 5.31 13.50 2.82
C SER A 277 5.49 12.79 4.17
N MET A 278 6.31 13.35 5.07
CA MET A 278 6.54 12.84 6.42
C MET A 278 5.28 12.91 7.30
N PHE A 279 4.57 14.04 7.30
CA PHE A 279 3.31 14.16 8.04
C PHE A 279 2.22 13.23 7.49
N SER A 280 2.17 13.06 6.16
CA SER A 280 1.26 12.08 5.56
C SER A 280 1.57 10.66 6.00
N ALA A 281 2.85 10.29 6.10
CA ALA A 281 3.26 8.98 6.60
C ALA A 281 2.84 8.78 8.06
N LEU A 282 3.10 9.76 8.93
CA LEU A 282 2.65 9.75 10.32
C LEU A 282 1.14 9.58 10.46
N ASN A 283 0.36 10.36 9.69
CA ASN A 283 -1.10 10.27 9.71
C ASN A 283 -1.61 8.91 9.24
N SER A 284 -0.94 8.29 8.26
CA SER A 284 -1.25 6.91 7.86
C SER A 284 -0.96 5.91 8.98
N ILE A 285 0.16 6.05 9.70
CA ILE A 285 0.49 5.19 10.85
C ILE A 285 -0.53 5.34 11.99
N VAL A 286 -0.99 6.55 12.28
CA VAL A 286 -2.05 6.80 13.29
C VAL A 286 -3.38 6.13 12.93
N SER A 287 -3.62 5.91 11.63
CA SER A 287 -4.91 5.44 11.12
C SER A 287 -4.92 3.94 10.78
N VAL A 288 -3.83 3.22 11.06
CA VAL A 288 -3.74 1.79 10.74
C VAL A 288 -4.77 0.97 11.52
N PRO A 289 -5.23 -0.17 10.97
CA PRO A 289 -6.26 -0.97 11.61
C PRO A 289 -5.73 -1.84 12.77
N ASP A 290 -4.44 -2.18 12.79
CA ASP A 290 -3.81 -2.97 13.85
C ASP A 290 -2.33 -2.64 14.07
N ASP A 291 -1.76 -3.17 15.16
CA ASP A 291 -0.39 -2.93 15.59
C ASP A 291 0.68 -3.55 14.68
N ASN A 292 0.36 -4.59 13.91
CA ASN A 292 1.30 -5.16 12.94
C ASN A 292 1.62 -4.15 11.83
N PHE A 293 0.63 -3.35 11.40
CA PHE A 293 0.88 -2.27 10.43
C PHE A 293 1.73 -1.13 11.01
N ILE A 294 1.74 -0.94 12.34
CA ILE A 294 2.55 0.09 13.00
C ILE A 294 4.03 -0.21 12.83
N GLU A 295 4.44 -1.48 12.91
CA GLU A 295 5.83 -1.89 12.73
C GLU A 295 6.32 -1.52 11.33
N PHE A 296 5.61 -1.95 10.28
CA PHE A 296 5.95 -1.62 8.89
C PHE A 296 5.92 -0.12 8.62
N GLY A 297 4.94 0.60 9.19
CA GLY A 297 4.83 2.04 9.09
C GLY A 297 5.97 2.77 9.80
N SER A 298 6.35 2.31 10.98
CA SER A 298 7.49 2.81 11.76
C SER A 298 8.80 2.62 10.99
N ASP A 299 8.99 1.46 10.39
CA ASP A 299 10.18 1.15 9.58
C ASP A 299 10.26 2.01 8.31
N MET A 300 9.12 2.26 7.64
CA MET A 300 9.06 3.20 6.54
C MET A 300 9.43 4.62 7.00
N LEU A 301 8.83 5.10 8.09
CA LEU A 301 9.08 6.45 8.61
C LEU A 301 10.54 6.62 9.04
N ALA A 302 11.12 5.61 9.70
CA ALA A 302 12.53 5.57 10.04
C ALA A 302 13.43 5.65 8.80
N SER A 303 13.08 4.90 7.75
CA SER A 303 13.82 4.95 6.48
C SER A 303 13.70 6.30 5.77
N MET A 304 12.56 6.98 5.88
CA MET A 304 12.38 8.31 5.30
C MET A 304 13.20 9.36 6.07
N TRP A 305 13.15 9.31 7.40
CA TRP A 305 13.91 10.20 8.28
C TRP A 305 15.42 10.05 8.08
N ASN A 306 15.92 8.82 8.10
CA ASN A 306 17.34 8.51 7.99
C ASN A 306 17.87 8.46 6.55
N CYS A 307 17.11 8.98 5.58
CA CYS A 307 17.55 9.02 4.19
C CYS A 307 18.72 10.01 4.02
N PRO A 308 19.87 9.58 3.45
CA PRO A 308 21.03 10.46 3.28
C PRO A 308 20.72 11.66 2.37
N GLY A 309 21.23 12.84 2.73
CA GLY A 309 21.11 14.07 1.94
C GLY A 309 19.88 14.93 2.29
N PHE A 310 18.95 14.41 3.09
CA PHE A 310 17.73 15.13 3.51
C PHE A 310 17.91 15.94 4.81
N GLU A 311 19.14 16.23 5.24
CA GLU A 311 19.43 16.93 6.49
C GLU A 311 18.70 18.28 6.60
N THR A 312 18.72 19.07 5.52
CA THR A 312 18.07 20.39 5.47
C THR A 312 16.55 20.27 5.44
N HIS A 313 16.00 19.29 4.71
CA HIS A 313 14.57 18.99 4.73
C HIS A 313 14.08 18.55 6.11
N ARG A 314 14.89 17.79 6.87
CA ARG A 314 14.60 17.43 8.26
C ARG A 314 14.51 18.65 9.16
N GLN A 315 15.42 19.62 9.02
CA GLN A 315 15.35 20.85 9.80
C GLN A 315 14.08 21.65 9.51
N HIS A 316 13.68 21.73 8.24
CA HIS A 316 12.42 22.37 7.87
C HIS A 316 11.20 21.63 8.44
N TYR A 317 11.19 20.30 8.37
CA TYR A 317 10.15 19.47 8.98
C TYR A 317 10.03 19.71 10.49
N LEU A 318 11.15 19.80 11.22
CA LEU A 318 11.16 20.08 12.65
C LEU A 318 10.61 21.47 12.98
N HIS A 319 10.93 22.47 12.15
CA HIS A 319 10.34 23.80 12.28
C HIS A 319 8.82 23.74 12.07
N ASP A 320 8.35 23.12 10.99
CA ASP A 320 6.92 22.90 10.75
C ASP A 320 6.23 22.16 11.89
N LEU A 321 6.88 21.13 12.45
CA LEU A 321 6.37 20.39 13.60
C LEU A 321 6.20 21.29 14.82
N SER A 322 7.13 22.22 15.08
CA SER A 322 7.04 23.14 16.22
C SER A 322 5.87 24.12 16.14
N VAL A 323 5.44 24.50 14.93
CA VAL A 323 4.38 25.52 14.73
C VAL A 323 3.01 24.94 14.35
N ARG A 324 2.93 23.72 13.79
CA ARG A 324 1.68 23.12 13.30
C ARG A 324 1.06 22.15 14.31
N LEU A 325 0.02 22.61 15.03
CA LEU A 325 -0.76 21.83 16.00
C LEU A 325 -1.21 20.44 15.48
N SER A 326 -1.86 20.39 14.32
CA SER A 326 -2.41 19.14 13.76
C SER A 326 -1.36 18.07 13.48
N SER A 327 -0.10 18.46 13.30
CA SER A 327 1.01 17.55 13.08
C SER A 327 1.56 16.98 14.40
N ARG A 328 1.52 17.77 15.48
CA ARG A 328 1.92 17.35 16.82
C ARG A 328 0.92 16.39 17.44
N ASP A 329 -0.38 16.59 17.20
CA ASP A 329 -1.46 15.72 17.67
C ASP A 329 -1.24 14.25 17.27
N SER A 330 -0.83 14.00 16.03
CA SER A 330 -0.54 12.65 15.53
C SER A 330 0.61 11.98 16.30
N ILE A 331 1.70 12.72 16.57
CA ILE A 331 2.83 12.21 17.34
C ILE A 331 2.42 11.95 18.80
N VAL A 332 1.71 12.90 19.41
CA VAL A 332 1.22 12.76 20.79
C VAL A 332 0.29 11.56 20.94
N ARG A 333 -0.59 11.33 19.96
CA ARG A 333 -1.49 10.18 19.95
C ARG A 333 -0.72 8.86 19.92
N LEU A 334 0.24 8.71 19.01
CA LEU A 334 1.08 7.50 18.93
C LEU A 334 1.82 7.22 20.25
N ILE A 335 2.37 8.27 20.88
CA ILE A 335 3.08 8.14 22.16
C ILE A 335 2.12 7.74 23.29
N ARG A 336 0.96 8.39 23.40
CA ARG A 336 -0.03 8.11 24.47
C ARG A 336 -0.62 6.71 24.36
N GLU A 337 -0.81 6.22 23.14
CA GLU A 337 -1.27 4.86 22.88
C GLU A 337 -0.14 3.81 23.04
N ASN A 338 1.05 4.20 23.51
CA ASN A 338 2.24 3.35 23.68
C ASN A 338 2.60 2.56 22.40
N LYS A 339 2.39 3.17 21.23
CA LYS A 339 2.74 2.54 19.96
C LYS A 339 4.26 2.55 19.76
N ALA A 340 4.83 1.41 19.38
CA ALA A 340 6.27 1.21 19.22
C ALA A 340 6.81 1.82 17.92
N VAL A 341 6.71 3.15 17.77
CA VAL A 341 7.26 3.88 16.61
C VAL A 341 8.65 4.41 16.96
N LYS A 342 9.68 3.63 16.65
CA LYS A 342 11.07 3.85 17.12
C LYS A 342 11.61 5.25 16.79
N VAL A 343 11.36 5.71 15.57
CA VAL A 343 11.89 6.99 15.05
C VAL A 343 11.29 8.23 15.73
N LEU A 344 10.16 8.12 16.43
CA LEU A 344 9.57 9.29 17.11
C LEU A 344 10.51 9.86 18.18
N SER A 345 11.22 9.00 18.90
CA SER A 345 12.20 9.43 19.90
C SER A 345 13.33 10.24 19.26
N GLU A 346 13.84 9.79 18.13
CA GLU A 346 14.88 10.48 17.36
C GLU A 346 14.40 11.84 16.83
N ILE A 347 13.19 11.90 16.28
CA ILE A 347 12.57 13.15 15.81
C ILE A 347 12.41 14.14 16.96
N ILE A 348 11.87 13.70 18.10
CA ILE A 348 11.63 14.56 19.26
C ILE A 348 12.95 15.04 19.86
N ASN A 349 13.97 14.18 19.93
CA ASN A 349 15.30 14.56 20.41
C ASN A 349 16.00 15.56 19.47
N SER A 350 15.63 15.58 18.19
CA SER A 350 16.20 16.49 17.21
C SER A 350 15.62 17.92 17.27
N LEU A 351 14.52 18.14 18.01
CA LEU A 351 13.98 19.50 18.19
C LEU A 351 14.97 20.41 18.95
N SER A 352 15.11 21.66 18.56
CA SER A 352 15.90 22.63 19.32
C SER A 352 15.19 23.04 20.62
N GLN A 353 15.92 23.67 21.55
CA GLN A 353 15.32 24.23 22.76
C GLN A 353 14.28 25.31 22.42
N GLU A 354 14.54 26.14 21.41
CA GLU A 354 13.61 27.16 20.92
C GLU A 354 12.33 26.53 20.37
N GLN A 355 12.45 25.46 19.57
CA GLN A 355 11.30 24.73 19.03
C GLN A 355 10.47 24.10 20.15
N MET A 356 11.12 23.52 21.16
CA MET A 356 10.43 22.97 22.34
C MET A 356 9.70 24.05 23.14
N GLN A 357 10.30 25.24 23.28
CA GLN A 357 9.68 26.40 23.91
C GLN A 357 8.44 26.86 23.13
N SER A 358 8.50 26.93 21.80
CA SER A 358 7.34 27.23 20.96
C SER A 358 6.23 26.20 21.13
N ILE A 359 6.56 24.92 21.29
CA ILE A 359 5.56 23.88 21.57
C ILE A 359 4.92 24.10 22.94
N MET A 360 5.70 24.43 23.98
CA MET A 360 5.19 24.72 25.32
C MET A 360 4.22 25.91 25.32
N GLU A 361 4.59 27.00 24.64
CA GLU A 361 3.78 28.22 24.53
C GLU A 361 2.46 27.97 23.80
N LEU A 362 2.48 27.10 22.78
CA LEU A 362 1.27 26.76 22.01
C LEU A 362 0.40 25.71 22.70
N ASN A 363 1.00 24.68 23.31
CA ASN A 363 0.28 23.60 24.00
C ASN A 363 1.15 22.90 25.06
N GLU A 364 1.01 23.32 26.32
CA GLU A 364 1.73 22.76 27.46
C GLU A 364 1.52 21.23 27.63
N SER A 365 0.35 20.71 27.24
CA SER A 365 0.04 19.28 27.38
C SER A 365 0.81 18.41 26.37
N GLU A 366 1.05 18.92 25.16
CA GLU A 366 1.86 18.25 24.14
C GLU A 366 3.34 18.32 24.51
N TYR A 367 3.79 19.50 24.97
CA TYR A 367 5.14 19.70 25.50
C TYR A 367 5.49 18.67 26.59
N LYS A 368 4.61 18.48 27.57
CA LYS A 368 4.80 17.47 28.64
C LYS A 368 4.96 16.05 28.09
N VAL A 369 4.28 15.70 27.00
CA VAL A 369 4.44 14.39 26.35
C VAL A 369 5.82 14.29 25.69
N PHE A 370 6.26 15.33 24.99
CA PHE A 370 7.55 15.34 24.29
C PHE A 370 8.72 15.30 25.28
N THR A 371 8.66 16.08 26.37
CA THR A 371 9.69 16.07 27.41
C THR A 371 9.82 14.69 28.06
N ARG A 372 8.71 14.00 28.36
CA ARG A 372 8.76 12.62 28.87
C ARG A 372 9.47 11.64 27.94
N VAL A 373 9.38 11.84 26.62
CA VAL A 373 10.10 11.01 25.65
C VAL A 373 11.60 11.30 25.69
N ARG A 374 11.99 12.59 25.79
CA ARG A 374 13.40 12.99 25.94
C ARG A 374 14.03 12.43 27.21
N ASP A 375 13.33 12.57 28.34
CA ASP A 375 13.84 12.18 29.66
C ASP A 375 14.04 10.66 29.77
N LYS A 376 13.11 9.85 29.22
CA LYS A 376 13.21 8.38 29.22
C LYS A 376 14.44 7.84 28.48
N GLN A 377 15.01 8.56 27.51
CA GLN A 377 16.25 8.14 26.87
C GLN A 377 17.50 8.62 27.61
N LEU A 378 17.43 9.73 28.35
CA LEU A 378 18.52 10.16 29.23
C LEU A 378 18.75 9.10 30.33
N ASP A 379 17.68 8.54 30.91
CA ASP A 379 17.82 7.47 31.93
C ASP A 379 18.40 6.16 31.36
N ASN A 380 18.05 5.79 30.12
CA ASN A 380 18.60 4.58 29.47
C ASN A 380 20.04 4.76 28.98
N SER A 381 20.47 5.97 28.63
CA SER A 381 21.85 6.26 28.20
C SER A 381 22.83 6.40 29.37
N VAL A 382 22.35 6.65 30.59
CA VAL A 382 23.16 6.61 31.82
C VAL A 382 23.46 5.16 32.25
N GLY A 383 22.62 4.19 31.87
CA GLY A 383 22.82 2.76 32.16
C GLY A 383 23.92 2.06 31.34
N ASP A 384 24.17 2.49 30.10
CA ASP A 384 25.16 1.85 29.21
C ASP A 384 26.58 2.47 29.31
N SER A 385 26.75 3.58 30.04
CA SER A 385 28.08 4.19 30.25
C SER A 385 28.83 3.72 31.50
N MET A 386 28.23 2.83 32.32
CA MET A 386 28.82 2.36 33.59
C MET A 386 29.28 0.89 33.61
N VAL A 387 29.41 0.22 32.45
CA VAL A 387 29.88 -1.19 32.40
C VAL A 387 31.28 -1.37 31.79
N ASN A 388 31.94 -0.32 31.29
CA ASN A 388 33.28 -0.42 30.69
C ASN A 388 34.41 0.32 31.43
N GLN A 389 34.37 0.38 32.77
CA GLN A 389 35.55 0.74 33.58
C GLN A 389 35.65 -0.06 34.89
N SER A 390 35.59 -1.40 34.84
CA SER A 390 36.19 -2.21 35.90
C SER A 390 36.44 -3.65 35.43
N LEU A 391 37.59 -3.92 34.80
CA LEU A 391 38.25 -5.23 34.77
C LEU A 391 39.49 -5.12 33.88
N GLY A 392 40.60 -4.70 34.47
CA GLY A 392 41.84 -4.52 33.73
C GLY A 392 43.03 -4.08 34.57
N SER A 393 43.29 -4.74 35.70
CA SER A 393 44.65 -5.05 36.17
C SER A 393 44.62 -5.58 37.59
N LEU A 394 44.67 -6.90 37.72
CA LEU A 394 45.23 -7.55 38.89
C LEU A 394 45.79 -8.87 38.40
N LEU A 395 47.11 -8.88 38.21
CA LEU A 395 48.04 -9.98 38.51
C LEU A 395 49.39 -9.62 37.91
N ASN A 396 50.28 -9.05 38.73
CA ASN A 396 51.55 -9.73 38.97
C ASN A 396 52.15 -9.28 40.30
N VAL A 397 52.49 -10.30 41.07
CA VAL A 397 53.14 -10.32 42.37
C VAL A 397 54.62 -10.04 42.18
N GLU A 398 55.24 -9.23 43.03
CA GLU A 398 56.46 -9.61 43.78
C GLU A 398 56.96 -8.50 44.74
N THR A 399 56.85 -8.82 46.03
CA THR A 399 57.84 -8.69 47.13
C THR A 399 58.46 -7.34 47.55
N VAL A 400 58.30 -7.07 48.87
CA VAL A 400 59.35 -6.66 49.86
C VAL A 400 59.78 -5.18 49.77
N GLN A 401 59.85 -4.32 50.80
CA GLN A 401 60.03 -4.45 52.24
C GLN A 401 59.58 -3.14 52.93
N GLN A 402 58.98 -3.31 54.10
CA GLN A 402 58.96 -2.50 55.32
C GLN A 402 59.99 -1.36 55.44
N GLU A 403 59.53 -0.14 55.78
CA GLU A 403 60.20 0.70 56.79
C GLU A 403 59.21 1.65 57.48
N VAL A 404 59.11 1.48 58.79
CA VAL A 404 58.47 2.37 59.75
C VAL A 404 59.53 3.36 60.19
N THR A 405 59.25 4.66 60.09
CA THR A 405 59.86 5.65 60.99
C THR A 405 58.82 6.67 61.43
N ASP A 406 58.39 6.46 62.66
CA ASP A 406 57.88 7.43 63.61
C ASP A 406 58.96 8.50 63.91
N VAL A 407 58.64 9.79 63.76
CA VAL A 407 59.31 10.85 64.54
C VAL A 407 58.31 11.94 64.91
N ARG A 408 58.00 11.96 66.20
CA ARG A 408 57.35 13.02 66.99
C ARG A 408 57.99 14.41 66.82
N SER A 409 57.11 15.41 66.94
CA SER A 409 57.30 16.78 67.43
C SER A 409 58.66 17.16 68.05
N LYS A 410 59.18 18.34 67.69
CA LYS A 410 59.76 19.30 68.63
C LYS A 410 59.91 20.71 68.03
N VAL A 411 59.52 21.67 68.87
CA VAL A 411 59.57 23.15 68.80
C VAL A 411 58.48 23.82 67.98
#